data_AF-A0A9W8JJJ6-F1
#
_entry.id   AF-A0A9W8JJJ6-F1
#
_cell.length_a   1.000
_cell.length_b   1.000
_cell.length_c   1.000
_cell.angle_alpha   90.00
_cell.angle_beta   90.00
_cell.angle_gamma   90.00
#
_symmetry.space_group_name_H-M   'P 1'
#
loop_
_entity.id
_entity.type
_entity.pdbx_description
1 polymer ?
#
loop_
_entity_poly.entity_id
_entity_poly.type
_entity_poly.pdbx_seq_one_letter_code
_entity_poly.pdbx_strand_id
1 'polypeptide(L)'
;MADSQPLTNRNTSNGHSSGNVAARVRKACLDFNIQDPDKVKLLAGTLDSAAQELQIEAARKLAGADHGLWPELRKLWKDLARFQLTFWDNEDDEDNEDATVTLNSESRAVRSLLTSNQNLVAALWETYLSLPEDQVILIRLLASPDVRTLLTTLIFILNCIHGSRKRTKLLAKSAIGVRICITLLDDMLKLFEADEESEAGKAFNVGYAIFTRLIEEGTVPDLYKKFTMPDEMITPHQTTLLKLVDSYLQSIQLDISTTPEVAILQTHVSLGPFLAKRFFTLSNYAQTAMQKALGNGKASQPSNKSTDAPSFSPSSGLGSHSQSEPPAELDAMLPNVCEALVLVTQCVTTIALEAEEHKGVQFSEGAVASISNMKDFFIDVRYSGQGLIENLVVLREHALFTLHNLLKNNSENQAVVDAISPAAEFDDAGVLKNKFGALKIK
;
A
#
# COMPACT_ATOMS: atom_id res chain seq x y z
N MET A 1 -63.92 -44.93 40.51
CA MET A 1 -64.12 -44.42 39.13
C MET A 1 -63.58 -43.00 39.09
N ALA A 2 -62.33 -42.86 38.68
CA ALA A 2 -61.68 -41.57 38.43
C ALA A 2 -60.73 -41.80 37.25
N ASP A 3 -61.06 -41.17 36.13
CA ASP A 3 -60.38 -41.32 34.84
C ASP A 3 -59.05 -40.59 34.82
N SER A 4 -58.05 -41.27 34.27
CA SER A 4 -56.71 -40.78 34.01
C SER A 4 -56.63 -40.29 32.56
N GLN A 5 -56.22 -39.04 32.34
CA GLN A 5 -55.80 -38.55 31.01
C GLN A 5 -54.28 -38.33 30.96
N PRO A 6 -53.61 -38.67 29.84
CA PRO A 6 -52.18 -38.45 29.69
C PRO A 6 -51.89 -37.07 29.05
N LEU A 7 -50.88 -36.39 29.59
CA LEU A 7 -50.30 -35.16 29.05
C LEU A 7 -49.50 -35.48 27.78
N THR A 8 -49.91 -34.92 26.64
CA THR A 8 -49.17 -34.97 25.39
C THR A 8 -48.15 -33.83 25.32
N ASN A 9 -46.90 -34.24 25.16
CA ASN A 9 -45.70 -33.44 24.97
C ASN A 9 -45.79 -32.68 23.63
N ARG A 10 -45.74 -31.34 23.68
CA ARG A 10 -45.77 -30.47 22.50
C ARG A 10 -44.54 -29.57 22.53
N ASN A 11 -43.41 -30.07 22.01
CA ASN A 11 -42.19 -29.28 21.81
C ASN A 11 -41.22 -29.95 20.82
N THR A 12 -41.57 -29.95 19.52
CA THR A 12 -40.61 -30.19 18.42
C THR A 12 -41.18 -29.63 17.10
N SER A 13 -41.04 -28.32 16.82
CA SER A 13 -41.36 -27.77 15.49
C SER A 13 -40.52 -26.57 15.03
N ASN A 14 -39.31 -26.36 15.56
CA ASN A 14 -38.41 -25.28 15.10
C ASN A 14 -37.31 -25.75 14.10
N GLY A 15 -37.41 -26.97 13.56
CA GLY A 15 -36.40 -27.54 12.65
C GLY A 15 -36.60 -27.25 11.15
N HIS A 16 -37.63 -26.50 10.74
CA HIS A 16 -38.03 -26.38 9.32
C HIS A 16 -37.63 -25.08 8.61
N SER A 17 -37.00 -24.09 9.28
CA SER A 17 -36.69 -22.81 8.63
C SER A 17 -35.34 -22.77 7.91
N SER A 18 -34.32 -23.52 8.35
CA SER A 18 -32.95 -23.36 7.83
C SER A 18 -32.75 -23.84 6.39
N GLY A 19 -33.54 -24.83 5.91
CA GLY A 19 -33.50 -25.26 4.51
C GLY A 19 -34.04 -24.20 3.52
N ASN A 20 -34.77 -23.20 4.02
CA ASN A 20 -35.37 -22.15 3.20
C ASN A 20 -34.38 -21.03 2.83
N VAL A 21 -33.29 -20.85 3.60
CA VAL A 21 -32.36 -19.73 3.40
C VAL A 21 -31.73 -19.77 2.01
N ALA A 22 -31.18 -20.92 1.61
CA ALA A 22 -30.50 -21.06 0.32
C ALA A 22 -31.46 -20.91 -0.87
N ALA A 23 -32.66 -21.48 -0.76
CA ALA A 23 -33.70 -21.33 -1.79
C ALA A 23 -34.15 -19.86 -1.94
N ARG A 24 -34.36 -19.16 -0.81
CA ARG A 24 -34.75 -17.74 -0.80
C ARG A 24 -33.66 -16.85 -1.38
N VAL A 25 -32.40 -17.03 -0.98
CA VAL A 25 -31.27 -16.27 -1.52
C VAL A 25 -31.10 -16.54 -3.01
N ARG A 26 -31.17 -17.81 -3.43
CA ARG A 26 -31.08 -18.17 -4.85
C ARG A 26 -32.18 -17.52 -5.68
N LYS A 27 -33.43 -17.57 -5.21
CA LYS A 27 -34.55 -16.90 -5.89
C LYS A 27 -34.30 -15.39 -6.01
N ALA A 28 -33.86 -14.73 -4.94
CA ALA A 28 -33.54 -13.32 -4.98
C ALA A 28 -32.38 -12.99 -5.95
N CYS A 29 -31.38 -13.85 -6.06
CA CYS A 29 -30.30 -13.70 -7.05
C CYS A 29 -30.79 -13.88 -8.49
N LEU A 30 -31.71 -14.83 -8.74
CA LEU A 30 -32.30 -15.06 -10.06
C LEU A 30 -33.21 -13.89 -10.49
N ASP A 31 -33.98 -13.35 -9.54
CA ASP A 31 -34.89 -12.22 -9.76
C ASP A 31 -34.17 -10.86 -9.76
N PHE A 32 -32.85 -10.84 -9.51
CA PHE A 32 -32.07 -9.61 -9.42
C PHE A 32 -31.96 -8.92 -10.78
N ASN A 33 -32.33 -7.65 -10.80
CA ASN A 33 -32.07 -6.74 -11.90
C ASN A 33 -31.52 -5.44 -11.33
N ILE A 34 -30.32 -5.07 -11.75
CA ILE A 34 -29.61 -3.88 -11.26
C ILE A 34 -30.29 -2.58 -11.68
N GLN A 35 -31.03 -2.60 -12.80
CA GLN A 35 -31.79 -1.45 -13.32
C GLN A 35 -33.13 -1.26 -12.61
N ASP A 36 -33.54 -2.18 -11.74
CA ASP A 36 -34.82 -2.11 -11.02
C ASP A 36 -34.57 -1.87 -9.51
N PRO A 37 -34.77 -0.64 -9.01
CA PRO A 37 -34.47 -0.29 -7.62
C PRO A 37 -35.28 -1.08 -6.59
N ASP A 38 -36.46 -1.58 -6.95
CA ASP A 38 -37.27 -2.40 -6.06
C ASP A 38 -36.72 -3.83 -5.97
N LYS A 39 -36.18 -4.37 -7.06
CA LYS A 39 -35.45 -5.65 -7.06
C LYS A 39 -34.13 -5.57 -6.30
N VAL A 40 -33.43 -4.45 -6.41
CA VAL A 40 -32.26 -4.13 -5.56
C VAL A 40 -32.68 -4.16 -4.09
N LYS A 41 -33.68 -3.37 -3.66
CA LYS A 41 -34.16 -3.38 -2.26
C LYS A 41 -34.61 -4.76 -1.78
N LEU A 42 -35.29 -5.53 -2.63
CA LEU A 42 -35.75 -6.88 -2.30
C LEU A 42 -34.59 -7.86 -2.09
N LEU A 43 -33.57 -7.79 -2.94
CA LEU A 43 -32.35 -8.58 -2.78
C LEU A 43 -31.62 -8.20 -1.49
N ALA A 44 -31.46 -6.91 -1.21
CA ALA A 44 -30.82 -6.43 0.02
C ALA A 44 -31.54 -6.98 1.27
N GLY A 45 -32.86 -6.80 1.35
CA GLY A 45 -33.65 -7.31 2.47
C GLY A 45 -33.60 -8.84 2.60
N THR A 46 -33.51 -9.56 1.48
CA THR A 46 -33.35 -11.02 1.49
C THR A 46 -31.98 -11.45 2.03
N LEU A 47 -30.91 -10.78 1.59
CA LEU A 47 -29.56 -11.04 2.07
C LEU A 47 -29.41 -10.70 3.56
N ASP A 48 -30.06 -9.62 4.02
CA ASP A 48 -30.05 -9.21 5.42
C ASP A 48 -30.73 -10.22 6.34
N SER A 49 -31.91 -10.68 5.95
CA SER A 49 -32.61 -11.73 6.69
C SER A 49 -31.83 -13.05 6.66
N ALA A 50 -31.25 -13.41 5.50
CA ALA A 50 -30.42 -14.60 5.38
C ALA A 50 -29.16 -14.52 6.26
N ALA A 51 -28.51 -13.37 6.32
CA ALA A 51 -27.34 -13.14 7.16
C ALA A 51 -27.60 -13.37 8.64
N GLN A 52 -28.76 -12.91 9.14
CA GLN A 52 -29.18 -13.16 10.52
C GLN A 52 -29.39 -14.65 10.80
N GLU A 53 -30.03 -15.36 9.87
CA GLU A 53 -30.27 -16.80 9.99
C GLU A 53 -28.98 -17.63 9.89
N LEU A 54 -28.01 -17.19 9.07
CA LEU A 54 -26.70 -17.83 8.89
C LEU A 54 -25.75 -17.63 10.09
N GLN A 55 -26.12 -16.85 11.11
CA GLN A 55 -25.38 -16.84 12.38
C GLN A 55 -25.43 -18.23 13.06
N ILE A 56 -26.43 -19.06 12.73
CA ILE A 56 -26.59 -20.41 13.25
C ILE A 56 -25.73 -21.40 12.43
N GLU A 57 -24.84 -22.15 13.08
CA GLU A 57 -23.91 -23.08 12.43
C GLU A 57 -24.63 -24.14 11.57
N ALA A 58 -25.74 -24.70 12.06
CA ALA A 58 -26.53 -25.67 11.30
C ALA A 58 -27.10 -25.07 10.00
N ALA A 59 -27.56 -23.82 10.05
CA ALA A 59 -28.06 -23.11 8.87
C ALA A 59 -26.93 -22.85 7.86
N ARG A 60 -25.73 -22.48 8.33
CA ARG A 60 -24.54 -22.37 7.46
C ARG A 60 -24.18 -23.68 6.79
N LYS A 61 -24.16 -24.80 7.51
CA LYS A 61 -23.83 -26.12 6.94
C LYS A 61 -24.85 -26.53 5.87
N LEU A 62 -26.14 -26.34 6.14
CA LEU A 62 -27.21 -26.66 5.19
C LEU A 62 -27.18 -25.76 3.96
N ALA A 63 -27.08 -24.43 4.14
CA ALA A 63 -27.02 -23.51 3.02
C ALA A 63 -25.73 -23.68 2.19
N GLY A 64 -24.61 -23.97 2.85
CA GLY A 64 -23.33 -24.21 2.17
C GLY A 64 -23.28 -25.52 1.37
N ALA A 65 -24.04 -26.54 1.79
CA ALA A 65 -24.17 -27.80 1.06
C ALA A 65 -25.05 -27.69 -0.20
N ASP A 66 -25.77 -26.57 -0.38
CA ASP A 66 -26.61 -26.36 -1.55
C ASP A 66 -25.80 -25.90 -2.77
N HIS A 67 -25.47 -26.86 -3.64
CA HIS A 67 -24.68 -26.61 -4.85
C HIS A 67 -25.31 -25.61 -5.83
N GLY A 68 -26.62 -25.41 -5.79
CA GLY A 68 -27.29 -24.48 -6.71
C GLY A 68 -27.29 -23.03 -6.26
N LEU A 69 -26.89 -22.74 -5.01
CA LEU A 69 -26.75 -21.37 -4.49
C LEU A 69 -25.51 -20.68 -5.08
N TRP A 70 -24.41 -21.41 -5.18
CA TRP A 70 -23.09 -20.84 -5.52
C TRP A 70 -22.98 -20.27 -6.94
N PRO A 71 -23.54 -20.90 -8.00
CA PRO A 71 -23.54 -20.31 -9.34
C PRO A 71 -24.27 -18.97 -9.39
N GLU A 72 -25.41 -18.85 -8.70
CA GLU A 72 -26.21 -17.62 -8.68
C GLU A 72 -25.54 -16.52 -7.86
N LEU A 73 -24.96 -16.84 -6.70
CA LEU A 73 -24.14 -15.88 -5.96
C LEU A 73 -22.95 -15.41 -6.80
N ARG A 74 -22.27 -16.32 -7.49
CA ARG A 74 -21.15 -15.96 -8.37
C ARG A 74 -21.60 -15.06 -9.51
N LYS A 75 -22.75 -15.33 -10.12
CA LYS A 75 -23.35 -14.49 -11.17
C LYS A 75 -23.68 -13.10 -10.61
N LEU A 76 -24.38 -13.03 -9.49
CA LEU A 76 -24.68 -11.79 -8.79
C LEU A 76 -23.42 -10.98 -8.50
N TRP A 77 -22.38 -11.61 -7.94
CA TRP A 77 -21.10 -10.94 -7.66
C TRP A 77 -20.41 -10.42 -8.92
N LYS A 78 -20.44 -11.19 -10.03
CA LYS A 78 -19.91 -10.73 -11.32
C LYS A 78 -20.68 -9.53 -11.86
N ASP A 79 -22.01 -9.56 -11.78
CA ASP A 79 -22.86 -8.48 -12.28
C ASP A 79 -22.68 -7.20 -11.45
N LEU A 80 -22.57 -7.32 -10.12
CA LEU A 80 -22.24 -6.21 -9.22
C LEU A 80 -20.83 -5.66 -9.46
N ALA A 81 -19.84 -6.53 -9.66
CA ALA A 81 -18.46 -6.12 -9.93
C ALA A 81 -18.36 -5.39 -11.28
N ARG A 82 -19.00 -5.91 -12.34
CA ARG A 82 -19.05 -5.24 -13.65
C ARG A 82 -19.69 -3.86 -13.55
N PHE A 83 -20.79 -3.73 -12.81
CA PHE A 83 -21.46 -2.44 -12.64
C PHE A 83 -20.60 -1.43 -11.88
N GLN A 84 -19.84 -1.88 -10.88
CA GLN A 84 -18.85 -1.01 -10.24
C GLN A 84 -17.69 -0.65 -11.17
N LEU A 85 -17.22 -1.57 -12.02
CA LEU A 85 -16.16 -1.29 -13.01
C LEU A 85 -16.61 -0.27 -14.06
N THR A 86 -17.83 -0.40 -14.60
CA THR A 86 -18.38 0.59 -15.54
C THR A 86 -18.61 1.95 -14.91
N PHE A 87 -18.71 2.03 -13.57
CA PHE A 87 -18.76 3.31 -12.87
C PHE A 87 -17.41 4.04 -12.94
N TRP A 88 -16.29 3.31 -12.76
CA TRP A 88 -14.95 3.89 -12.87
C TRP A 88 -14.56 4.22 -14.31
N ASP A 89 -15.05 3.48 -15.31
CA ASP A 89 -14.80 3.76 -16.74
C ASP A 89 -15.59 4.99 -17.25
N ASN A 90 -16.65 5.43 -16.56
CA ASN A 90 -17.55 6.49 -17.04
C ASN A 90 -17.34 7.85 -16.33
N GLU A 91 -16.36 7.99 -15.42
CA GLU A 91 -16.05 9.29 -14.79
C GLU A 91 -15.31 10.24 -15.74
N ASP A 92 -14.79 9.76 -16.88
CA ASP A 92 -14.05 10.57 -17.86
C ASP A 92 -14.93 11.20 -18.98
N ASP A 93 -16.22 10.83 -19.07
CA ASP A 93 -17.15 11.37 -20.06
C ASP A 93 -17.98 12.54 -19.47
N GLU A 94 -17.35 13.70 -19.26
CA GLU A 94 -17.99 14.92 -18.73
C GLU A 94 -19.10 15.51 -19.64
N ASP A 95 -19.27 15.01 -20.86
CA ASP A 95 -20.17 15.60 -21.87
C ASP A 95 -21.64 15.13 -21.77
N ASN A 96 -22.03 14.34 -20.76
CA ASN A 96 -23.39 13.79 -20.66
C ASN A 96 -24.07 14.02 -19.29
N GLU A 97 -24.54 15.24 -19.07
CA GLU A 97 -25.24 15.72 -17.85
C GLU A 97 -26.50 14.91 -17.47
N ASP A 98 -27.18 14.26 -18.43
CA ASP A 98 -28.38 13.44 -18.16
C ASP A 98 -28.05 11.97 -17.79
N ALA A 99 -26.91 11.46 -18.25
CA ALA A 99 -26.43 10.12 -17.89
C ALA A 99 -25.87 10.08 -16.46
N THR A 100 -25.20 11.15 -16.03
CA THR A 100 -24.59 11.28 -14.69
C THR A 100 -25.62 11.28 -13.56
N VAL A 101 -26.81 11.87 -13.73
CA VAL A 101 -27.85 11.88 -12.67
C VAL A 101 -28.46 10.50 -12.44
N THR A 102 -28.70 9.74 -13.49
CA THR A 102 -29.32 8.40 -13.41
C THR A 102 -28.31 7.38 -12.87
N LEU A 103 -27.07 7.41 -13.37
CA LEU A 103 -25.96 6.58 -12.92
C LEU A 103 -25.61 6.82 -11.43
N ASN A 104 -25.74 8.06 -10.94
CA ASN A 104 -25.53 8.40 -9.53
C ASN A 104 -26.60 7.84 -8.58
N SER A 105 -27.85 7.69 -9.04
CA SER A 105 -28.93 7.11 -8.24
C SER A 105 -28.84 5.58 -8.16
N GLU A 106 -28.44 4.93 -9.26
CA GLU A 106 -28.24 3.48 -9.38
C GLU A 106 -26.93 3.03 -8.69
N SER A 107 -25.85 3.80 -8.85
CA SER A 107 -24.60 3.65 -8.09
C SER A 107 -24.86 3.77 -6.60
N ARG A 108 -25.70 4.72 -6.15
CA ARG A 108 -26.09 4.84 -4.74
C ARG A 108 -26.90 3.62 -4.27
N ALA A 109 -27.73 2.99 -5.13
CA ALA A 109 -28.51 1.80 -4.78
C ALA A 109 -27.67 0.52 -4.72
N VAL A 110 -26.70 0.34 -5.62
CA VAL A 110 -25.76 -0.81 -5.66
C VAL A 110 -24.70 -0.68 -4.58
N ARG A 111 -24.15 0.53 -4.41
CA ARG A 111 -23.29 0.88 -3.28
C ARG A 111 -24.11 0.64 -2.00
N SER A 112 -25.34 1.12 -1.91
CA SER A 112 -26.26 0.81 -0.80
C SER A 112 -26.54 -0.69 -0.67
N LEU A 113 -26.61 -1.52 -1.70
CA LEU A 113 -26.86 -2.96 -1.52
C LEU A 113 -25.64 -3.70 -0.95
N LEU A 114 -24.45 -3.35 -1.44
CA LEU A 114 -23.16 -3.86 -0.94
C LEU A 114 -22.78 -3.25 0.41
N THR A 115 -23.27 -2.04 0.74
CA THR A 115 -22.96 -1.30 1.96
C THR A 115 -24.10 -1.25 2.99
N SER A 116 -25.35 -1.59 2.66
CA SER A 116 -26.51 -1.47 3.57
C SER A 116 -26.42 -2.46 4.71
N ASN A 117 -25.80 -3.61 4.47
CA ASN A 117 -25.50 -4.54 5.53
C ASN A 117 -24.08 -4.34 6.07
N GLN A 118 -23.79 -3.12 6.53
CA GLN A 118 -22.52 -2.80 7.21
C GLN A 118 -22.21 -3.81 8.32
N ASN A 119 -23.24 -4.34 8.97
CA ASN A 119 -23.12 -5.35 10.01
C ASN A 119 -22.66 -6.70 9.45
N LEU A 120 -23.23 -7.19 8.35
CA LEU A 120 -22.77 -8.41 7.68
C LEU A 120 -21.37 -8.23 7.11
N VAL A 121 -21.10 -7.13 6.41
CA VAL A 121 -19.76 -6.86 5.87
C VAL A 121 -18.74 -6.80 7.00
N ALA A 122 -19.07 -6.15 8.12
CA ALA A 122 -18.22 -6.14 9.30
C ALA A 122 -18.01 -7.53 9.89
N ALA A 123 -19.08 -8.29 10.12
CA ALA A 123 -18.99 -9.64 10.68
C ALA A 123 -18.19 -10.58 9.77
N LEU A 124 -18.41 -10.51 8.46
CA LEU A 124 -17.70 -11.30 7.47
C LEU A 124 -16.23 -10.91 7.39
N TRP A 125 -15.93 -9.61 7.36
CA TRP A 125 -14.55 -9.10 7.35
C TRP A 125 -13.80 -9.48 8.62
N GLU A 126 -14.42 -9.30 9.79
CA GLU A 126 -13.85 -9.70 11.09
C GLU A 126 -13.64 -11.22 11.15
N THR A 127 -14.56 -12.01 10.60
CA THR A 127 -14.40 -13.47 10.52
C THR A 127 -13.20 -13.82 9.64
N TYR A 128 -13.11 -13.32 8.40
CA TYR A 128 -12.01 -13.67 7.51
C TYR A 128 -10.64 -13.24 8.03
N LEU A 129 -10.55 -12.10 8.72
CA LEU A 129 -9.30 -11.62 9.31
C LEU A 129 -8.94 -12.27 10.65
N SER A 130 -9.86 -13.04 11.25
CA SER A 130 -9.61 -13.83 12.48
C SER A 130 -9.39 -15.32 12.22
N LEU A 131 -9.56 -15.78 10.97
CA LEU A 131 -9.27 -17.16 10.60
C LEU A 131 -7.77 -17.50 10.66
N PRO A 132 -7.42 -18.76 10.95
CA PRO A 132 -6.07 -19.28 10.73
C PRO A 132 -5.63 -19.12 9.26
N GLU A 133 -4.33 -18.96 9.05
CA GLU A 133 -3.71 -18.72 7.73
C GLU A 133 -4.19 -19.65 6.62
N ASP A 134 -4.20 -20.94 6.93
CA ASP A 134 -4.53 -22.04 6.03
C ASP A 134 -6.00 -22.04 5.60
N GLN A 135 -6.84 -21.24 6.26
CA GLN A 135 -8.27 -21.10 5.99
C GLN A 135 -8.61 -19.77 5.32
N VAL A 136 -7.64 -18.87 5.14
CA VAL A 136 -7.89 -17.56 4.53
C VAL A 136 -7.99 -17.70 3.01
N ILE A 137 -9.22 -17.88 2.54
CA ILE A 137 -9.53 -18.00 1.11
C ILE A 137 -9.09 -16.74 0.34
N LEU A 138 -9.15 -15.55 0.95
CA LEU A 138 -8.78 -14.28 0.30
C LEU A 138 -7.33 -14.27 -0.20
N ILE A 139 -6.37 -14.78 0.58
CA ILE A 139 -4.96 -14.82 0.17
C ILE A 139 -4.80 -15.73 -1.06
N ARG A 140 -5.52 -16.86 -1.09
CA ARG A 140 -5.49 -17.78 -2.25
C ARG A 140 -6.12 -17.18 -3.49
N LEU A 141 -7.18 -16.39 -3.32
CA LEU A 141 -7.85 -15.71 -4.43
C LEU A 141 -7.01 -14.57 -5.01
N LEU A 142 -6.29 -13.84 -4.16
CA LEU A 142 -5.30 -12.84 -4.60
C LEU A 142 -4.15 -13.48 -5.37
N ALA A 143 -3.64 -14.62 -4.89
CA ALA A 143 -2.61 -15.39 -5.60
C ALA A 143 -3.09 -16.10 -6.89
N SER A 144 -4.34 -15.88 -7.33
CA SER A 144 -4.87 -16.50 -8.54
C SER A 144 -4.17 -15.96 -9.80
N PRO A 145 -3.76 -16.81 -10.75
CA PRO A 145 -3.21 -16.35 -12.03
C PRO A 145 -4.27 -15.72 -12.94
N ASP A 146 -5.56 -16.00 -12.70
CA ASP A 146 -6.67 -15.41 -13.45
C ASP A 146 -6.94 -13.96 -12.98
N VAL A 147 -6.59 -13.01 -13.85
CA VAL A 147 -6.71 -11.56 -13.60
C VAL A 147 -8.14 -11.15 -13.25
N ARG A 148 -9.16 -11.80 -13.83
CA ARG A 148 -10.57 -11.49 -13.51
C ARG A 148 -10.94 -11.89 -12.08
N THR A 149 -10.43 -13.04 -11.61
CA THR A 149 -10.59 -13.47 -10.22
C THR A 149 -9.87 -12.53 -9.26
N LEU A 150 -8.65 -12.10 -9.61
CA LEU A 150 -7.89 -11.11 -8.84
C LEU A 150 -8.69 -9.79 -8.76
N LEU A 151 -9.08 -9.21 -9.89
CA LEU A 151 -9.87 -7.98 -9.96
C LEU A 151 -11.15 -8.04 -9.11
N THR A 152 -11.91 -9.15 -9.22
CA THR A 152 -13.12 -9.34 -8.41
C THR A 152 -12.81 -9.39 -6.91
N THR A 153 -11.68 -9.99 -6.54
CA THR A 153 -11.22 -10.09 -5.14
C THR A 153 -10.78 -8.74 -4.60
N LEU A 154 -10.08 -7.93 -5.41
CA LEU A 154 -9.69 -6.57 -5.07
C LEU A 154 -10.92 -5.67 -4.86
N ILE A 155 -11.89 -5.73 -5.77
CA ILE A 155 -13.17 -4.98 -5.63
C ILE A 155 -13.89 -5.37 -4.35
N PHE A 156 -13.92 -6.67 -4.02
CA PHE A 156 -14.50 -7.15 -2.79
C PHE A 156 -13.78 -6.59 -1.54
N ILE A 157 -12.44 -6.60 -1.52
CA ILE A 157 -11.65 -6.03 -0.42
C ILE A 157 -11.91 -4.53 -0.29
N LEU A 158 -11.87 -3.79 -1.41
CA LEU A 158 -12.13 -2.36 -1.44
C LEU A 158 -13.50 -2.03 -0.86
N ASN A 159 -14.54 -2.76 -1.29
CA ASN A 159 -15.89 -2.60 -0.75
C ASN A 159 -15.99 -2.93 0.75
N CYS A 160 -15.22 -3.91 1.23
CA CYS A 160 -15.17 -4.22 2.66
C CYS A 160 -14.56 -3.09 3.47
N ILE A 161 -13.54 -2.40 2.98
CA ILE A 161 -12.90 -1.31 3.74
C ILE A 161 -13.55 0.06 3.49
N HIS A 162 -14.31 0.20 2.39
CA HIS A 162 -14.94 1.46 2.00
C HIS A 162 -15.84 2.03 3.12
N GLY A 163 -15.65 3.32 3.42
CA GLY A 163 -16.42 4.06 4.42
C GLY A 163 -16.25 3.55 5.87
N SER A 164 -15.29 2.66 6.16
CA SER A 164 -15.12 2.08 7.49
C SER A 164 -13.68 2.08 7.97
N ARG A 165 -13.32 3.15 8.68
CA ARG A 165 -12.04 3.31 9.40
C ARG A 165 -11.68 2.10 10.26
N LYS A 166 -12.65 1.48 10.94
CA LYS A 166 -12.43 0.29 11.76
C LYS A 166 -11.94 -0.89 10.92
N ARG A 167 -12.57 -1.15 9.77
CA ARG A 167 -12.24 -2.27 8.89
C ARG A 167 -10.93 -2.03 8.13
N THR A 168 -10.67 -0.79 7.69
CA THR A 168 -9.38 -0.40 7.12
C THR A 168 -8.24 -0.61 8.12
N LYS A 169 -8.41 -0.17 9.37
CA LYS A 169 -7.43 -0.41 10.44
C LYS A 169 -7.28 -1.89 10.74
N LEU A 170 -8.35 -2.68 10.67
CA LEU A 170 -8.27 -4.13 10.89
C LEU A 170 -7.43 -4.83 9.80
N LEU A 171 -7.52 -4.37 8.54
CA LEU A 171 -6.67 -4.83 7.45
C LEU A 171 -5.19 -4.56 7.75
N ALA A 172 -4.84 -3.35 8.20
CA ALA A 172 -3.45 -3.02 8.56
C ALA A 172 -2.96 -3.69 9.86
N LYS A 173 -3.85 -3.96 10.82
CA LYS A 173 -3.48 -4.35 12.19
C LYS A 173 -3.57 -5.85 12.47
N SER A 174 -4.40 -6.61 11.79
CA SER A 174 -4.46 -8.07 11.97
C SER A 174 -3.27 -8.77 11.31
N ALA A 175 -2.91 -9.96 11.79
CA ALA A 175 -1.84 -10.75 11.16
C ALA A 175 -2.21 -11.19 9.74
N ILE A 176 -3.46 -11.61 9.55
CA ILE A 176 -4.00 -11.98 8.24
C ILE A 176 -4.07 -10.78 7.30
N GLY A 177 -4.56 -9.64 7.78
CA GLY A 177 -4.67 -8.44 6.96
C GLY A 177 -3.32 -7.94 6.46
N VAL A 178 -2.27 -8.04 7.29
CA VAL A 178 -0.89 -7.71 6.88
C VAL A 178 -0.42 -8.61 5.74
N ARG A 179 -0.73 -9.91 5.80
CA ARG A 179 -0.42 -10.82 4.69
C ARG A 179 -1.21 -10.53 3.43
N ILE A 180 -2.48 -10.16 3.56
CA ILE A 180 -3.27 -9.66 2.44
C ILE A 180 -2.55 -8.45 1.83
N CYS A 181 -2.11 -7.47 2.64
CA CYS A 181 -1.37 -6.32 2.12
C CYS A 181 -0.04 -6.70 1.45
N ILE A 182 0.69 -7.69 1.96
CA ILE A 182 1.91 -8.22 1.30
C ILE A 182 1.56 -8.76 -0.09
N THR A 183 0.56 -9.65 -0.19
CA THR A 183 0.12 -10.19 -1.49
C THR A 183 -0.38 -9.10 -2.43
N LEU A 184 -1.09 -8.09 -1.92
CA LEU A 184 -1.50 -6.94 -2.72
C LEU A 184 -0.30 -6.16 -3.27
N LEU A 185 0.77 -5.96 -2.49
CA LEU A 185 1.98 -5.27 -2.98
C LEU A 185 2.69 -6.09 -4.07
N ASP A 186 2.74 -7.42 -3.93
CA ASP A 186 3.25 -8.31 -4.98
C ASP A 186 2.43 -8.19 -6.27
N ASP A 187 1.10 -8.15 -6.14
CA ASP A 187 0.19 -7.94 -7.28
C ASP A 187 0.40 -6.57 -7.92
N MET A 188 0.64 -5.50 -7.14
CA MET A 188 0.95 -4.17 -7.68
C MET A 188 2.25 -4.16 -8.48
N LEU A 189 3.30 -4.82 -7.99
CA LEU A 189 4.55 -4.98 -8.74
C LEU A 189 4.41 -5.84 -10.00
N LYS A 190 3.42 -6.72 -10.06
CA LYS A 190 3.16 -7.53 -11.26
C LYS A 190 2.34 -6.77 -12.30
N LEU A 191 1.44 -5.88 -11.86
CA LEU A 191 0.45 -5.25 -12.71
C LEU A 191 0.83 -3.83 -13.17
N PHE A 192 1.89 -3.21 -12.64
CA PHE A 192 2.20 -1.79 -12.94
C PHE A 192 2.53 -1.48 -14.40
N GLU A 193 2.95 -2.47 -15.21
CA GLU A 193 3.20 -2.29 -16.66
C GLU A 193 2.02 -2.75 -17.53
N ALA A 194 0.90 -3.14 -16.91
CA ALA A 194 -0.27 -3.56 -17.65
C ALA A 194 -0.89 -2.37 -18.40
N ASP A 195 -1.41 -2.63 -19.58
CA ASP A 195 -2.20 -1.68 -20.36
C ASP A 195 -3.42 -1.19 -19.54
N GLU A 196 -3.64 0.12 -19.48
CA GLU A 196 -4.62 0.77 -18.60
C GLU A 196 -6.05 0.30 -18.88
N GLU A 197 -6.38 0.09 -20.16
CA GLU A 197 -7.70 -0.39 -20.60
C GLU A 197 -7.93 -1.89 -20.31
N SER A 198 -6.86 -2.64 -20.02
CA SER A 198 -6.94 -4.07 -19.77
C SER A 198 -7.50 -4.39 -18.38
N GLU A 199 -8.04 -5.59 -18.20
CA GLU A 199 -8.48 -6.07 -16.88
C GLU A 199 -7.35 -6.05 -15.84
N ALA A 200 -6.09 -6.15 -16.28
CA ALA A 200 -4.90 -6.08 -15.43
C ALA A 200 -4.62 -4.64 -14.99
N GLY A 201 -4.75 -3.66 -15.89
CA GLY A 201 -4.69 -2.24 -15.56
C GLY A 201 -5.82 -1.85 -14.59
N LYS A 202 -7.04 -2.31 -14.84
CA LYS A 202 -8.16 -2.12 -13.89
C LYS A 202 -7.89 -2.75 -12.53
N ALA A 203 -7.27 -3.93 -12.48
CA ALA A 203 -6.87 -4.56 -11.23
C ALA A 203 -5.80 -3.75 -10.50
N PHE A 204 -4.83 -3.18 -11.22
CA PHE A 204 -3.86 -2.24 -10.66
C PHE A 204 -4.54 -1.02 -10.03
N ASN A 205 -5.47 -0.38 -10.75
CA ASN A 205 -6.20 0.80 -10.27
C ASN A 205 -7.01 0.50 -8.99
N VAL A 206 -7.71 -0.64 -8.93
CA VAL A 206 -8.43 -1.04 -7.71
C VAL A 206 -7.48 -1.34 -6.55
N GLY A 207 -6.33 -1.99 -6.82
CA GLY A 207 -5.29 -2.23 -5.83
C GLY A 207 -4.70 -0.94 -5.27
N TYR A 208 -4.41 0.02 -6.16
CA TYR A 208 -3.97 1.37 -5.78
C TYR A 208 -5.02 2.07 -4.91
N ALA A 209 -6.31 2.03 -5.27
CA ALA A 209 -7.39 2.62 -4.48
C ALA A 209 -7.51 2.01 -3.06
N ILE A 210 -7.21 0.72 -2.89
CA ILE A 210 -7.13 0.08 -1.56
C ILE A 210 -6.01 0.73 -0.73
N PHE A 211 -4.82 0.93 -1.32
CA PHE A 211 -3.70 1.56 -0.64
C PHE A 211 -3.94 3.04 -0.37
N THR A 212 -4.57 3.78 -1.28
CA THR A 212 -5.03 5.16 -1.04
C THR A 212 -5.87 5.24 0.24
N ARG A 213 -6.83 4.32 0.42
CA ARG A 213 -7.62 4.26 1.67
C ARG A 213 -6.79 3.93 2.90
N LEU A 214 -5.79 3.08 2.78
CA LEU A 214 -4.86 2.78 3.88
C LEU A 214 -3.98 3.99 4.25
N ILE A 215 -3.58 4.79 3.25
CA ILE A 215 -2.79 6.01 3.40
C ILE A 215 -3.63 7.10 4.08
N GLU A 216 -4.81 7.40 3.56
CA GLU A 216 -5.77 8.37 4.13
C GLU A 216 -6.13 8.05 5.59
N GLU A 217 -6.20 6.77 5.94
CA GLU A 217 -6.51 6.34 7.31
C GLU A 217 -5.31 6.36 8.27
N GLY A 218 -4.14 6.78 7.78
CA GLY A 218 -2.90 6.91 8.56
C GLY A 218 -2.30 5.56 8.97
N THR A 219 -2.54 4.48 8.21
CA THR A 219 -2.09 3.13 8.57
C THR A 219 -0.71 2.75 8.05
N VAL A 220 -0.14 3.58 7.16
CA VAL A 220 1.18 3.35 6.53
C VAL A 220 2.29 3.08 7.54
N PRO A 221 2.48 3.85 8.63
CA PRO A 221 3.57 3.60 9.57
C PRO A 221 3.47 2.22 10.26
N ASP A 222 2.24 1.78 10.55
CA ASP A 222 1.96 0.47 11.16
C ASP A 222 2.28 -0.66 10.19
N LEU A 223 1.82 -0.56 8.92
CA LEU A 223 2.12 -1.53 7.87
C LEU A 223 3.61 -1.63 7.58
N TYR A 224 4.27 -0.48 7.38
CA TYR A 224 5.69 -0.42 7.10
C TYR A 224 6.52 -1.11 8.19
N LYS A 225 6.17 -0.91 9.48
CA LYS A 225 6.84 -1.58 10.60
C LYS A 225 6.66 -3.10 10.56
N LYS A 226 5.50 -3.58 10.11
CA LYS A 226 5.19 -5.02 10.06
C LYS A 226 5.79 -5.75 8.88
N PHE A 227 6.13 -5.03 7.83
CA PHE A 227 6.89 -5.57 6.68
C PHE A 227 8.39 -5.65 6.93
N THR A 228 8.86 -5.32 8.14
CA THR A 228 10.28 -5.44 8.50
C THR A 228 10.63 -6.91 8.70
N MET A 229 11.72 -7.34 8.05
CA MET A 229 12.31 -8.66 8.22
C MET A 229 13.61 -8.56 9.03
N PRO A 230 13.93 -9.53 9.90
CA PRO A 230 15.27 -9.63 10.47
C PRO A 230 16.29 -9.72 9.34
N ASP A 231 17.43 -9.05 9.50
CA ASP A 231 18.54 -9.02 8.54
C ASP A 231 18.34 -8.18 7.28
N GLU A 232 17.15 -7.61 7.05
CA GLU A 232 16.91 -6.65 5.97
C GLU A 232 16.67 -5.23 6.50
N MET A 233 17.53 -4.28 6.12
CA MET A 233 17.32 -2.86 6.46
C MET A 233 16.06 -2.29 5.79
N ILE A 234 15.80 -2.71 4.55
CA ILE A 234 14.55 -2.44 3.86
C ILE A 234 14.13 -3.63 3.00
N THR A 235 12.87 -4.02 3.11
CA THR A 235 12.30 -5.13 2.34
C THR A 235 11.67 -4.63 1.04
N PRO A 236 11.52 -5.48 0.01
CA PRO A 236 10.86 -5.09 -1.24
C PRO A 236 9.46 -4.52 -1.03
N HIS A 237 8.67 -5.12 -0.14
CA HIS A 237 7.33 -4.64 0.23
C HIS A 237 7.34 -3.25 0.87
N GLN A 238 8.35 -2.93 1.67
CA GLN A 238 8.52 -1.59 2.23
C GLN A 238 8.83 -0.56 1.13
N THR A 239 9.67 -0.91 0.17
CA THR A 239 9.97 -0.06 -0.99
C THR A 239 8.73 0.15 -1.86
N THR A 240 7.97 -0.90 -2.18
CA THR A 240 6.72 -0.79 -2.95
C THR A 240 5.69 0.07 -2.22
N LEU A 241 5.53 -0.09 -0.91
CA LEU A 241 4.65 0.77 -0.12
C LEU A 241 5.07 2.25 -0.20
N LEU A 242 6.37 2.55 -0.15
CA LEU A 242 6.87 3.92 -0.33
C LEU A 242 6.59 4.47 -1.74
N LYS A 243 6.71 3.64 -2.79
CA LYS A 243 6.34 4.04 -4.16
C LYS A 243 4.86 4.40 -4.27
N LEU A 244 3.97 3.62 -3.63
CA LEU A 244 2.54 3.92 -3.60
C LEU A 244 2.23 5.20 -2.81
N VAL A 245 2.95 5.45 -1.71
CA VAL A 245 2.81 6.71 -0.95
C VAL A 245 3.29 7.90 -1.78
N ASP A 246 4.43 7.78 -2.45
CA ASP A 246 4.95 8.82 -3.34
C ASP A 246 3.97 9.13 -4.48
N SER A 247 3.49 8.09 -5.18
CA SER A 247 2.47 8.23 -6.22
C SER A 247 1.18 8.88 -5.70
N TYR A 248 0.74 8.53 -4.48
CA TYR A 248 -0.43 9.16 -3.87
C TYR A 248 -0.23 10.65 -3.64
N LEU A 249 0.90 11.05 -3.04
CA LEU A 249 1.21 12.45 -2.79
C LEU A 249 1.36 13.24 -4.10
N GLN A 250 1.96 12.65 -5.14
CA GLN A 250 2.06 13.27 -6.46
C GLN A 250 0.69 13.42 -7.14
N SER A 251 -0.20 12.44 -6.99
CA SER A 251 -1.55 12.52 -7.60
C SER A 251 -2.38 13.67 -7.04
N ILE A 252 -2.24 13.97 -5.73
CA ILE A 252 -2.89 15.12 -5.09
C ILE A 252 -2.35 16.44 -5.64
N GLN A 253 -1.03 16.51 -5.88
CA GLN A 253 -0.40 17.69 -6.46
C GLN A 253 -0.78 17.95 -7.92
N LEU A 254 -1.41 17.03 -8.63
CA LEU A 254 -1.89 17.30 -9.99
C LEU A 254 -3.30 17.93 -10.00
N ASP A 255 -4.02 17.84 -8.87
CA ASP A 255 -5.41 18.30 -8.72
C ASP A 255 -5.52 19.71 -8.07
N ILE A 256 -4.53 20.58 -8.37
CA ILE A 256 -4.27 21.92 -7.76
C ILE A 256 -5.46 22.90 -7.88
N SER A 257 -6.48 22.55 -8.66
CA SER A 257 -7.68 23.37 -8.86
C SER A 257 -8.54 23.54 -7.60
N THR A 258 -8.36 22.71 -6.57
CA THR A 258 -9.25 22.64 -5.40
C THR A 258 -8.55 22.96 -4.08
N THR A 259 -9.25 23.64 -3.18
CA THR A 259 -8.77 23.89 -1.81
C THR A 259 -8.48 22.57 -1.09
N PRO A 260 -7.35 22.42 -0.36
CA PRO A 260 -7.00 21.16 0.28
C PRO A 260 -8.10 20.71 1.22
N GLU A 261 -8.55 19.49 0.99
CA GLU A 261 -9.46 18.84 1.92
C GLU A 261 -8.73 18.62 3.26
N VAL A 262 -9.41 18.86 4.38
CA VAL A 262 -8.87 18.65 5.74
C VAL A 262 -8.28 17.24 5.91
N ALA A 263 -8.79 16.26 5.17
CA ALA A 263 -8.30 14.89 5.15
C ALA A 263 -6.84 14.79 4.64
N ILE A 264 -6.48 15.53 3.59
CA ILE A 264 -5.13 15.53 2.99
C ILE A 264 -4.11 16.05 4.01
N LEU A 265 -4.43 17.17 4.65
CA LEU A 265 -3.57 17.75 5.69
C LEU A 265 -3.38 16.79 6.88
N GLN A 266 -4.43 16.06 7.26
CA GLN A 266 -4.33 15.03 8.29
C GLN A 266 -3.40 13.88 7.88
N THR A 267 -3.45 13.47 6.60
CA THR A 267 -2.53 12.48 6.04
C THR A 267 -1.08 12.97 6.12
N HIS A 268 -0.79 14.23 5.77
CA HIS A 268 0.55 14.80 5.88
C HIS A 268 1.09 14.79 7.31
N VAL A 269 0.27 15.19 8.28
CA VAL A 269 0.64 15.15 9.70
C VAL A 269 0.90 13.71 10.17
N SER A 270 0.16 12.73 9.65
CA SER A 270 0.39 11.32 9.95
C SER A 270 1.68 10.78 9.32
N LEU A 271 2.00 11.18 8.09
CA LEU A 271 3.16 10.68 7.35
C LEU A 271 4.46 11.37 7.77
N GLY A 272 4.44 12.66 8.11
CA GLY A 272 5.63 13.46 8.33
C GLY A 272 6.60 12.90 9.37
N PRO A 273 6.19 12.64 10.62
CA PRO A 273 7.06 12.05 11.63
C PRO A 273 7.61 10.67 11.23
N PHE A 274 6.80 9.89 10.52
CA PHE A 274 7.22 8.59 9.99
C PHE A 274 8.31 8.74 8.92
N LEU A 275 8.10 9.60 7.93
CA LEU A 275 9.04 9.85 6.84
C LEU A 275 10.35 10.43 7.37
N ALA A 276 10.29 11.43 8.27
CA ALA A 276 11.49 12.00 8.89
C ALA A 276 12.31 10.94 9.65
N LYS A 277 11.64 10.11 10.46
CA LYS A 277 12.32 9.02 11.18
C LYS A 277 12.96 8.02 10.21
N ARG A 278 12.29 7.67 9.12
CA ARG A 278 12.81 6.75 8.11
C ARG A 278 13.98 7.33 7.36
N PHE A 279 13.90 8.60 6.97
CA PHE A 279 15.00 9.34 6.38
C PHE A 279 16.27 9.23 7.23
N PHE A 280 16.20 9.59 8.52
CA PHE A 280 17.38 9.53 9.40
C PHE A 280 17.92 8.11 9.62
N THR A 281 17.03 7.12 9.69
CA THR A 281 17.44 5.72 9.85
C THR A 281 18.22 5.23 8.63
N LEU A 282 17.67 5.47 7.44
CA LEU A 282 18.26 5.04 6.17
C LEU A 282 19.52 5.86 5.85
N SER A 283 19.55 7.16 6.16
CA SER A 283 20.70 8.03 5.89
C SER A 283 21.89 7.63 6.75
N ASN A 284 21.66 7.36 8.03
CA ASN A 284 22.70 6.89 8.95
C ASN A 284 23.27 5.52 8.51
N TYR A 285 22.40 4.61 8.05
CA TYR A 285 22.83 3.34 7.47
C TYR A 285 23.72 3.58 6.25
N ALA A 286 23.24 4.36 5.28
CA ALA A 286 23.95 4.63 4.03
C ALA A 286 25.31 5.29 4.28
N GLN A 287 25.38 6.29 5.15
CA GLN A 287 26.63 6.94 5.56
C GLN A 287 27.60 5.93 6.19
N THR A 288 27.11 5.08 7.10
CA THR A 288 27.95 4.05 7.75
C THR A 288 28.47 3.02 6.74
N ALA A 289 27.63 2.56 5.80
CA ALA A 289 28.00 1.62 4.75
C ALA A 289 29.05 2.22 3.80
N MET A 290 28.86 3.47 3.37
CA MET A 290 29.82 4.19 2.54
C MET A 290 31.16 4.41 3.26
N GLN A 291 31.14 4.78 4.54
CA GLN A 291 32.36 4.94 5.35
C GLN A 291 33.13 3.62 5.54
N LYS A 292 32.41 2.50 5.72
CA LYS A 292 33.01 1.16 5.79
C LYS A 292 33.69 0.79 4.47
N ALA A 293 33.03 1.01 3.33
CA ALA A 293 33.59 0.72 2.01
C ALA A 293 34.89 1.50 1.74
N LEU A 294 35.01 2.71 2.31
CA LEU A 294 36.20 3.56 2.21
C LEU A 294 37.35 3.17 3.16
N GLY A 295 37.17 2.18 4.05
CA GLY A 295 38.21 1.74 4.98
C GLY A 295 38.47 2.67 6.16
N ASN A 296 37.73 3.79 6.30
CA ASN A 296 37.92 4.77 7.37
C ASN A 296 37.46 4.26 8.76
N GLY A 297 36.84 3.09 8.85
CA GLY A 297 36.28 2.53 10.10
C GLY A 297 37.29 1.99 11.12
N LYS A 298 38.60 1.91 10.82
CA LYS A 298 39.61 1.32 11.72
C LYS A 298 40.20 2.28 12.78
N ALA A 299 39.67 3.49 12.96
CA ALA A 299 40.29 4.47 13.86
C ALA A 299 39.91 4.37 15.35
N SER A 300 39.05 3.44 15.78
CA SER A 300 38.53 3.43 17.16
C SER A 300 38.32 2.03 17.77
N GLN A 301 39.35 1.19 17.72
CA GLN A 301 39.54 0.19 18.79
C GLN A 301 40.69 0.61 19.70
N PRO A 302 40.45 0.95 20.98
CA PRO A 302 41.51 1.08 21.96
C PRO A 302 42.08 -0.32 22.20
N SER A 303 43.27 -0.57 21.64
CA SER A 303 44.08 -1.71 22.04
C SER A 303 44.38 -1.57 23.53
N ASN A 304 43.78 -2.45 24.34
CA ASN A 304 44.20 -2.68 25.72
C ASN A 304 45.63 -3.20 25.68
N LYS A 305 46.61 -2.28 25.75
CA LYS A 305 48.00 -2.57 26.07
C LYS A 305 48.05 -3.16 27.47
N SER A 306 48.42 -4.43 27.56
CA SER A 306 49.11 -4.97 28.73
C SER A 306 50.49 -5.45 28.28
N THR A 307 51.52 -4.70 28.70
CA THR A 307 52.82 -5.13 29.29
C THR A 307 53.39 -6.49 28.85
N ASP A 308 54.65 -6.72 28.51
CA ASP A 308 55.93 -5.97 28.46
C ASP A 308 56.94 -6.92 27.79
N ALA A 309 57.71 -6.48 26.79
CA ALA A 309 59.05 -7.03 26.48
C ALA A 309 59.77 -6.14 25.43
N PRO A 310 61.01 -5.68 25.67
CA PRO A 310 61.78 -4.90 24.70
C PRO A 310 62.63 -5.84 23.84
N SER A 311 62.40 -5.84 22.52
CA SER A 311 63.29 -6.45 21.53
C SER A 311 63.67 -5.39 20.50
N PHE A 312 64.89 -4.89 20.63
CA PHE A 312 65.54 -4.01 19.66
C PHE A 312 65.89 -4.79 18.38
N SER A 313 65.41 -4.30 17.23
CA SER A 313 66.00 -4.61 15.92
C SER A 313 65.99 -3.34 15.05
N PRO A 314 67.12 -2.95 14.44
CA PRO A 314 67.23 -1.73 13.67
C PRO A 314 66.87 -1.92 12.19
N SER A 315 66.37 -0.82 11.65
CA SER A 315 65.98 -0.47 10.29
C SER A 315 66.82 -1.00 9.12
N SER A 316 66.12 -1.43 8.07
CA SER A 316 66.46 -1.33 6.63
C SER A 316 65.15 -1.61 5.87
N GLY A 317 64.62 -0.91 4.88
CA GLY A 317 64.98 0.26 4.10
C GLY A 317 64.00 0.27 2.91
N LEU A 318 63.52 1.46 2.53
CA LEU A 318 62.96 1.84 1.22
C LEU A 318 61.76 1.06 0.63
N GLY A 319 60.70 1.82 0.33
CA GLY A 319 59.73 1.48 -0.72
C GLY A 319 58.35 1.05 -0.23
N SER A 320 57.74 1.78 0.71
CA SER A 320 56.30 1.64 0.98
C SER A 320 55.50 2.21 -0.19
N HIS A 321 55.40 1.45 -1.28
CA HIS A 321 54.24 1.57 -2.15
C HIS A 321 53.01 1.42 -1.25
N SER A 322 52.25 2.49 -1.10
CA SER A 322 50.89 2.47 -0.61
C SER A 322 50.07 1.59 -1.55
N GLN A 323 50.21 0.27 -1.39
CA GLN A 323 49.24 -0.68 -1.88
C GLN A 323 47.97 -0.29 -1.15
N SER A 324 47.09 0.41 -1.87
CA SER A 324 45.72 0.66 -1.45
C SER A 324 45.17 -0.69 -1.04
N GLU A 325 44.96 -0.90 0.27
CA GLU A 325 44.18 -2.04 0.76
C GLU A 325 42.92 -2.08 -0.12
N PRO A 326 42.59 -3.23 -0.72
CA PRO A 326 41.41 -3.33 -1.58
C PRO A 326 40.19 -2.87 -0.77
N PRO A 327 39.27 -2.11 -1.39
CA PRO A 327 38.10 -1.58 -0.70
C PRO A 327 37.37 -2.70 0.04
N ALA A 328 36.99 -2.40 1.29
CA ALA A 328 36.30 -3.34 2.15
C ALA A 328 34.94 -3.74 1.56
N GLU A 329 34.46 -4.92 1.97
CA GLU A 329 33.19 -5.55 1.61
C GLU A 329 32.08 -4.53 1.29
N LEU A 330 31.66 -4.49 0.02
CA LEU A 330 30.56 -3.63 -0.43
C LEU A 330 29.26 -4.13 0.21
N ASP A 331 28.55 -3.22 0.86
CA ASP A 331 27.24 -3.51 1.43
C ASP A 331 26.22 -3.74 0.30
N ALA A 332 25.82 -5.00 0.10
CA ALA A 332 24.88 -5.40 -0.93
C ALA A 332 23.48 -4.79 -0.75
N MET A 333 23.13 -4.29 0.44
CA MET A 333 21.85 -3.63 0.71
C MET A 333 21.87 -2.13 0.38
N LEU A 334 23.05 -1.53 0.21
CA LEU A 334 23.18 -0.09 -0.01
C LEU A 334 22.34 0.44 -1.19
N PRO A 335 22.27 -0.23 -2.36
CA PRO A 335 21.40 0.21 -3.45
C PRO A 335 19.93 0.33 -3.06
N ASN A 336 19.39 -0.68 -2.36
CA ASN A 336 17.98 -0.70 -1.93
C ASN A 336 17.71 0.39 -0.87
N VAL A 337 18.67 0.64 0.04
CA VAL A 337 18.58 1.72 1.02
C VAL A 337 18.60 3.10 0.34
N CYS A 338 19.43 3.27 -0.69
CA CYS A 338 19.48 4.50 -1.48
C CYS A 338 18.18 4.73 -2.27
N GLU A 339 17.60 3.70 -2.90
CA GLU A 339 16.30 3.79 -3.55
C GLU A 339 15.21 4.27 -2.56
N ALA A 340 15.18 3.67 -1.37
CA ALA A 340 14.25 4.06 -0.32
C ALA A 340 14.47 5.50 0.17
N LEU A 341 15.72 5.94 0.29
CA LEU A 341 16.07 7.31 0.65
C LEU A 341 15.55 8.31 -0.36
N VAL A 342 15.65 8.01 -1.66
CA VAL A 342 15.10 8.85 -2.71
C VAL A 342 13.59 8.96 -2.57
N LEU A 343 12.87 7.85 -2.43
CA LEU A 343 11.40 7.85 -2.26
C LEU A 343 10.97 8.64 -1.02
N VAL A 344 11.62 8.43 0.13
CA VAL A 344 11.32 9.18 1.36
C VAL A 344 11.58 10.67 1.17
N THR A 345 12.69 11.04 0.51
CA THR A 345 13.05 12.44 0.25
C THR A 345 12.05 13.10 -0.71
N GLN A 346 11.60 12.38 -1.73
CA GLN A 346 10.54 12.83 -2.65
C GLN A 346 9.26 13.10 -1.87
N CYS A 347 8.76 12.13 -1.10
CA CYS A 347 7.57 12.30 -0.25
C CYS A 347 7.67 13.52 0.69
N VAL A 348 8.80 13.69 1.37
CA VAL A 348 9.06 14.85 2.26
C VAL A 348 9.01 16.15 1.48
N THR A 349 9.62 16.18 0.29
CA THR A 349 9.64 17.36 -0.58
C THR A 349 8.25 17.72 -1.06
N THR A 350 7.48 16.74 -1.54
CA THR A 350 6.08 16.89 -1.99
C THR A 350 5.22 17.51 -0.88
N ILE A 351 5.26 16.95 0.33
CA ILE A 351 4.52 17.48 1.48
C ILE A 351 5.00 18.90 1.87
N ALA A 352 6.31 19.16 1.82
CA ALA A 352 6.86 20.47 2.19
C ALA A 352 6.50 21.58 1.19
N LEU A 353 6.52 21.26 -0.12
CA LEU A 353 6.11 22.18 -1.18
C LEU A 353 4.62 22.51 -1.08
N GLU A 354 3.78 21.49 -0.87
CA GLU A 354 2.34 21.71 -0.70
C GLU A 354 2.05 22.54 0.56
N ALA A 355 2.76 22.29 1.68
CA ALA A 355 2.62 23.12 2.88
C ALA A 355 3.02 24.59 2.65
N GLU A 356 3.96 24.85 1.74
CA GLU A 356 4.38 26.21 1.36
C GLU A 356 3.32 26.93 0.52
N GLU A 357 2.72 26.23 -0.45
CA GLU A 357 1.65 26.76 -1.30
C GLU A 357 0.45 27.24 -0.47
N HIS A 358 0.13 26.52 0.61
CA HIS A 358 -1.01 26.81 1.46
C HIS A 358 -0.76 27.85 2.57
N LYS A 359 0.47 28.35 2.73
CA LYS A 359 0.85 29.28 3.80
C LYS A 359 0.11 30.63 3.76
N GLY A 360 -0.63 30.92 2.68
CA GLY A 360 -1.45 32.13 2.50
C GLY A 360 -2.97 31.94 2.64
N VAL A 361 -3.48 30.70 2.71
CA VAL A 361 -4.92 30.43 2.80
C VAL A 361 -5.32 30.46 4.28
N GLN A 362 -6.01 31.52 4.71
CA GLN A 362 -6.57 31.58 6.06
C GLN A 362 -7.69 30.54 6.20
N PHE A 363 -7.38 29.38 6.78
CA PHE A 363 -8.39 28.44 7.25
C PHE A 363 -9.17 29.09 8.41
N SER A 364 -10.49 29.08 8.33
CA SER A 364 -11.37 29.57 9.39
C SER A 364 -11.19 28.76 10.69
N GLU A 365 -10.67 29.46 11.70
CA GLU A 365 -10.64 29.17 13.15
C GLU A 365 -10.39 27.73 13.66
N GLY A 366 -9.21 27.54 14.24
CA GLY A 366 -9.09 26.91 15.57
C GLY A 366 -8.23 25.65 15.65
N ALA A 367 -8.48 24.65 14.81
CA ALA A 367 -7.81 23.34 14.91
C ALA A 367 -6.79 23.06 13.80
N VAL A 368 -6.93 23.69 12.64
CA VAL A 368 -6.10 23.40 11.44
C VAL A 368 -4.81 24.23 11.39
N ALA A 369 -4.73 25.34 12.13
CA ALA A 369 -3.53 26.19 12.15
C ALA A 369 -2.27 25.47 12.68
N SER A 370 -2.43 24.44 13.53
CA SER A 370 -1.31 23.60 14.01
C SER A 370 -0.91 22.49 13.04
N ILE A 371 -1.77 22.16 12.07
CA ILE A 371 -1.58 21.07 11.08
C ILE A 371 -0.81 21.62 9.85
N SER A 372 -0.89 22.93 9.61
CA SER A 372 -0.49 23.61 8.36
C SER A 372 1.01 23.93 8.21
N ASN A 373 1.93 23.35 8.98
CA ASN A 373 3.35 23.69 8.83
C ASN A 373 4.30 22.51 8.84
N MET A 374 3.98 21.53 7.99
CA MET A 374 4.86 20.39 7.76
C MET A 374 6.24 20.80 7.22
N LYS A 375 6.33 21.92 6.48
CA LYS A 375 7.61 22.51 6.06
C LYS A 375 8.48 22.87 7.26
N ASP A 376 7.97 23.68 8.19
CA ASP A 376 8.74 24.08 9.38
C ASP A 376 9.05 22.85 10.24
N PHE A 377 8.14 21.88 10.35
CA PHE A 377 8.43 20.59 11.00
C PHE A 377 9.67 19.89 10.40
N PHE A 378 9.76 19.78 9.06
CA PHE A 378 10.91 19.13 8.42
C PHE A 378 12.20 19.98 8.52
N ILE A 379 12.08 21.31 8.58
CA ILE A 379 13.21 22.20 8.83
C ILE A 379 13.74 22.06 10.27
N ASP A 380 12.85 21.82 11.24
CA ASP A 380 13.17 21.80 12.67
C ASP A 380 13.49 20.41 13.21
N VAL A 381 13.02 19.34 12.54
CA VAL A 381 13.26 17.98 13.02
C VAL A 381 14.76 17.66 13.04
N ARG A 382 15.23 17.11 14.17
CA ARG A 382 16.64 16.73 14.39
C ARG A 382 16.74 15.28 14.84
N TYR A 383 17.77 14.58 14.38
CA TYR A 383 18.17 13.27 14.91
C TYR A 383 19.67 13.32 15.23
N SER A 384 20.02 12.94 16.46
CA SER A 384 21.41 13.03 16.96
C SER A 384 22.05 14.42 16.76
N GLY A 385 21.25 15.49 16.87
CA GLY A 385 21.69 16.88 16.71
C GLY A 385 21.81 17.38 15.26
N GLN A 386 21.60 16.52 14.26
CA GLN A 386 21.61 16.91 12.84
C GLN A 386 20.20 17.00 12.28
N GLY A 387 19.93 18.00 11.45
CA GLY A 387 18.65 18.12 10.75
C GLY A 387 18.62 17.35 9.44
N LEU A 388 17.44 17.38 8.82
CA LEU A 388 17.18 16.67 7.56
C LEU A 388 18.06 17.24 6.43
N ILE A 389 18.11 18.57 6.31
CA ILE A 389 18.89 19.27 5.29
C ILE A 389 20.39 19.00 5.48
N GLU A 390 20.90 19.10 6.70
CA GLU A 390 22.30 18.82 7.00
C GLU A 390 22.65 17.36 6.66
N ASN A 391 21.78 16.41 6.98
CA ASN A 391 21.97 15.01 6.60
C ASN A 391 21.97 14.79 5.09
N LEU A 392 21.11 15.48 4.32
CA LEU A 392 21.11 15.42 2.86
C LEU A 392 22.44 15.91 2.27
N VAL A 393 22.95 17.03 2.77
CA VAL A 393 24.24 17.60 2.34
C VAL A 393 25.38 16.61 2.62
N VAL A 394 25.44 16.08 3.85
CA VAL A 394 26.44 15.11 4.27
C VAL A 394 26.37 13.83 3.42
N LEU A 395 25.16 13.31 3.17
CA LEU A 395 24.97 12.12 2.34
C LEU A 395 25.45 12.35 0.91
N ARG A 396 25.14 13.50 0.31
CA ARG A 396 25.61 13.89 -1.03
C ARG A 396 27.14 13.92 -1.08
N GLU A 397 27.80 14.52 -0.09
CA GLU A 397 29.26 14.58 -0.03
C GLU A 397 29.90 13.20 0.12
N HIS A 398 29.35 12.34 0.99
CA HIS A 398 29.81 10.96 1.16
C HIS A 398 29.63 10.14 -0.13
N ALA A 399 28.50 10.29 -0.82
CA ALA A 399 28.24 9.61 -2.09
C ALA A 399 29.24 10.04 -3.17
N LEU A 400 29.46 11.36 -3.33
CA LEU A 400 30.43 11.90 -4.29
C LEU A 400 31.85 11.44 -3.98
N PHE A 401 32.25 11.46 -2.71
CA PHE A 401 33.58 11.00 -2.29
C PHE A 401 33.76 9.49 -2.50
N THR A 402 32.73 8.69 -2.18
CA THR A 402 32.72 7.24 -2.42
C THR A 402 32.85 6.93 -3.90
N LEU A 403 32.03 7.57 -4.74
CA LEU A 403 32.08 7.41 -6.18
C LEU A 403 33.44 7.83 -6.75
N HIS A 404 33.99 8.96 -6.31
CA HIS A 404 35.32 9.40 -6.73
C HIS A 404 36.39 8.35 -6.44
N ASN A 405 36.41 7.77 -5.23
CA ASN A 405 37.40 6.75 -4.87
C ASN A 405 37.18 5.42 -5.60
N LEU A 406 35.92 5.02 -5.86
CA LEU A 406 35.61 3.83 -6.63
C LEU A 406 36.02 3.96 -8.11
N LEU A 407 35.94 5.16 -8.68
CA LEU A 407 36.29 5.42 -10.08
C LEU A 407 37.77 5.74 -10.28
N LYS A 408 38.43 6.35 -9.30
CA LYS A 408 39.82 6.80 -9.44
C LYS A 408 40.75 5.61 -9.72
N ASN A 409 41.42 5.66 -10.88
CA ASN A 409 42.33 4.63 -11.36
C ASN A 409 41.70 3.23 -11.52
N ASN A 410 40.37 3.14 -11.63
CA ASN A 410 39.65 1.89 -11.89
C ASN A 410 38.92 1.97 -13.24
N SER A 411 39.58 1.49 -14.31
CA SER A 411 39.05 1.53 -15.68
C SER A 411 37.80 0.68 -15.88
N GLU A 412 37.64 -0.40 -15.10
CA GLU A 412 36.47 -1.27 -15.17
C GLU A 412 35.22 -0.54 -14.63
N ASN A 413 35.34 0.08 -13.46
CA ASN A 413 34.26 0.90 -12.90
C ASN A 413 33.94 2.13 -13.77
N GLN A 414 34.96 2.74 -14.39
CA GLN A 414 34.75 3.84 -15.35
C GLN A 414 33.97 3.37 -16.57
N ALA A 415 34.31 2.20 -17.14
CA ALA A 415 33.58 1.64 -18.28
C ALA A 415 32.11 1.33 -17.95
N VAL A 416 31.82 0.90 -16.72
CA VAL A 416 30.43 0.71 -16.25
C VAL A 416 29.69 2.05 -16.18
N VAL A 417 30.29 3.10 -15.63
CA VAL A 417 29.68 4.43 -15.60
C VAL A 417 29.44 4.97 -17.02
N ASP A 418 30.41 4.78 -17.92
CA ASP A 418 30.29 5.19 -19.32
C ASP A 418 29.13 4.46 -20.02
N ALA A 419 28.89 3.18 -19.71
CA ALA A 419 27.79 2.39 -20.25
C ALA A 419 26.40 2.81 -19.71
N ILE A 420 26.34 3.45 -18.54
CA ILE A 420 25.09 3.91 -17.90
C ILE A 420 24.81 5.40 -18.21
N SER A 421 25.72 6.09 -18.89
CA SER A 421 25.53 7.47 -19.32
C SER A 421 24.17 7.66 -20.00
N PRO A 422 23.31 8.57 -19.51
CA PRO A 422 21.98 8.75 -20.07
C PRO A 422 22.09 9.08 -21.57
N ALA A 423 21.37 8.33 -22.41
CA ALA A 423 21.41 8.46 -23.87
C ALA A 423 20.79 9.77 -24.41
N ALA A 424 20.46 10.72 -23.52
CA ALA A 424 19.91 12.01 -23.88
C ALA A 424 21.03 12.99 -24.21
N GLU A 425 20.95 13.60 -25.40
CA GLU A 425 21.85 14.68 -25.80
C GLU A 425 21.25 15.99 -25.29
N PHE A 426 22.05 16.81 -24.61
CA PHE A 426 21.65 18.19 -24.36
C PHE A 426 21.76 18.96 -25.68
N ASP A 427 20.76 19.76 -26.00
CA ASP A 427 20.86 20.68 -27.11
C ASP A 427 21.71 21.92 -26.75
N ASP A 428 21.94 22.78 -27.75
CA ASP A 428 22.73 23.99 -27.59
C ASP A 428 22.14 24.98 -26.57
N ALA A 429 20.89 24.78 -26.13
CA ALA A 429 20.22 25.56 -25.09
C ALA A 429 20.30 24.90 -23.69
N GLY A 430 20.96 23.75 -23.56
CA GLY A 430 21.04 22.99 -22.32
C GLY A 430 19.74 22.25 -21.97
N VAL A 431 18.85 22.05 -22.95
CA VAL A 431 17.62 21.28 -22.78
C VAL A 431 17.88 19.82 -23.17
N LEU A 432 17.41 18.89 -22.34
CA LEU A 432 17.55 17.45 -22.57
C LEU A 432 16.72 17.04 -23.80
N LYS A 433 17.36 16.62 -24.90
CA LYS A 433 16.66 15.98 -26.03
C LYS A 433 16.47 14.50 -25.75
N ASN A 434 15.23 14.08 -25.53
CA ASN A 434 14.87 12.67 -25.46
C ASN A 434 15.11 11.98 -26.82
N LYS A 435 15.96 10.94 -26.85
CA LYS A 435 16.13 10.06 -28.03
C LYS A 435 14.94 9.10 -28.27
N PHE A 436 13.90 9.13 -27.45
CA PHE A 436 12.75 8.21 -27.55
C PHE A 436 11.77 8.48 -28.71
N GLY A 437 12.05 9.43 -29.60
CA GLY A 437 11.25 9.68 -30.81
C GLY A 437 11.26 8.56 -31.88
N ALA A 438 12.00 7.47 -31.68
CA ALA A 438 12.13 6.37 -32.65
C ALA A 438 11.16 5.19 -32.43
N LEU A 439 10.32 5.22 -31.38
CA LEU A 439 9.19 4.29 -31.21
C LEU A 439 7.85 5.00 -31.46
N LYS A 440 7.73 5.69 -32.60
CA LYS A 440 6.42 5.85 -33.24
C LYS A 440 6.12 4.55 -33.97
N ILE A 441 5.42 3.65 -33.30
CA ILE A 441 4.76 2.51 -33.95
C ILE A 441 3.72 3.11 -34.91
N LYS A 442 3.82 2.70 -36.17
CA LYS A 442 2.83 2.93 -37.23
C LYS A 442 1.70 1.93 -37.13
#